data_AF-A0A925IW24-F1
#
_entry.id   AF-A0A925IW24-F1
#
_cell.length_a   1.000
_cell.length_b   1.000
_cell.length_c   1.000
_cell.angle_alpha   90.00
_cell.angle_beta   90.00
_cell.angle_gamma   90.00
#
_symmetry.space_group_name_H-M   'P 1'
#
loop_
_entity.id
_entity.type
_entity.pdbx_description
1 polymer ?
#
loop_
_entity_poly.entity_id
_entity_poly.type
_entity_poly.pdbx_seq_one_letter_code
_entity_poly.pdbx_strand_id
1 'polypeptide(L)'
;MKIGLALLLAAPALTPGFSQTTSAVSSDPVLLTVGGKPVTVSEFNQVYRKNLLLSDSADVTATPQKYLDLFVNYKLKVRAAEARGLDTTQAFRDELATYRQQSAQSFLTDKAATEGLIREAYERMKEEINASHILISVAANAAPADTLMAYKQALALRERALKGEDFAGLAKEFSKDPSAVQSGGSLGWFSALQMVYPVENAVFRTDKGRVTMPVRTEFGYHVIRVNDRRSAQGKVKVAHIFAQLAAGAPQEEQAAAKTRIDEAYAALQRGEPFERVVKQYSDDASSRNSGGVLPPFGTGAMVVSFEAAAFALKKPGAYSAPFQTTYGWHIMKLIERLPLEPFEEISGVIRQKVLADGRSALGKQVTLARLKRENSFTENPVVRDEVLANADPNAWKPGGAADSKNLFYIGRTPTLVRDFYAFVQKRQASQNPETNKGADPKALLKSYYADFVEQQNFQYEETNLEEKNPEFKALVQEFHDGILLFQVMETDVLNKALSDSTGQARYYDQHKTEYLLPARVKATVLDAATKDVLEQALKALTKLPYALNRKLPDLYFEKGQTDISDKQREQLFDLVVVMASNPDYQVEITGNADTSEDDSVSTARARNVVRYLTSGGGVAMTRVVEIDE
;
A
#
# COMPACT_ATOMS: atom_id res chain seq x y z
N MET A 1 -21.78 19.53 -17.77
CA MET A 1 -22.23 19.40 -16.36
C MET A 1 -21.97 17.98 -15.89
N LYS A 2 -20.96 17.75 -15.04
CA LYS A 2 -20.65 16.44 -14.46
C LYS A 2 -21.57 16.23 -13.26
N ILE A 3 -22.76 15.68 -13.46
CA ILE A 3 -23.49 15.05 -12.34
C ILE A 3 -22.87 13.65 -12.19
N GLY A 4 -21.65 13.64 -11.62
CA GLY A 4 -21.09 12.42 -11.08
C GLY A 4 -21.96 12.05 -9.90
N LEU A 5 -22.73 10.98 -10.03
CA LEU A 5 -23.45 10.36 -8.92
C LEU A 5 -22.39 9.70 -8.03
N ALA A 6 -21.63 10.52 -7.32
CA ALA A 6 -20.72 10.09 -6.29
C ALA A 6 -21.55 9.72 -5.05
N LEU A 7 -22.20 8.55 -5.09
CA LEU A 7 -22.19 7.71 -3.90
C LEU A 7 -20.79 7.08 -3.83
N LEU A 8 -19.78 7.91 -3.58
CA LEU A 8 -18.61 7.40 -2.91
C LEU A 8 -19.10 7.00 -1.53
N LEU A 9 -19.25 5.71 -1.30
CA LEU A 9 -19.29 5.10 0.03
C LEU A 9 -17.92 5.29 0.70
N ALA A 10 -17.53 6.55 0.90
CA ALA A 10 -16.49 6.87 1.86
C ALA A 10 -17.14 6.64 3.22
N ALA A 11 -16.84 5.49 3.85
CA ALA A 11 -17.14 5.26 5.24
C ALA A 11 -16.39 6.33 6.06
N PRO A 12 -17.07 7.36 6.61
CA PRO A 12 -16.40 8.23 7.54
C PRO A 12 -16.18 7.41 8.81
N ALA A 13 -14.97 7.47 9.37
CA ALA A 13 -14.73 7.05 10.74
C ALA A 13 -15.55 7.98 11.66
N LEU A 14 -16.84 7.69 11.84
CA LEU A 14 -17.67 8.32 12.85
C LEU A 14 -17.13 7.89 14.21
N THR A 15 -16.44 8.81 14.88
CA THR A 15 -16.13 8.72 16.30
C THR A 15 -17.45 8.87 17.07
N PRO A 16 -17.95 7.85 17.80
CA PRO A 16 -19.12 8.01 18.61
C PRO A 16 -18.71 8.71 19.91
N GLY A 17 -19.16 9.96 20.09
CA GLY A 17 -19.20 10.57 21.40
C GLY A 17 -20.20 9.79 22.27
N PHE A 18 -19.71 8.99 23.20
CA PHE A 18 -20.54 8.31 24.19
C PHE A 18 -21.19 9.36 25.10
N SER A 19 -22.48 9.61 24.90
CA SER A 19 -23.38 10.01 25.99
C SER A 19 -24.42 8.90 26.13
N GLN A 20 -24.21 8.04 27.14
CA GLN A 20 -25.24 7.12 27.60
C GLN A 20 -26.29 7.92 28.37
N THR A 21 -27.27 8.45 27.65
CA THR A 21 -28.59 8.69 28.23
C THR A 21 -29.43 7.46 27.96
N THR A 22 -29.77 6.74 29.02
CA THR A 22 -30.77 5.68 29.05
C THR A 22 -32.14 6.28 28.73
N SER A 23 -32.42 6.49 27.45
CA SER A 23 -33.74 6.89 27.00
C SER A 23 -34.57 5.63 26.80
N ALA A 24 -35.69 5.55 27.53
CA ALA A 24 -36.75 4.58 27.34
C ALA A 24 -37.11 4.45 25.84
N VAL A 25 -37.42 3.24 25.40
CA VAL A 25 -37.87 2.91 24.04
C VAL A 25 -39.11 3.75 23.71
N SER A 26 -38.92 4.92 23.10
CA SER A 26 -40.00 5.60 22.42
C SER A 26 -40.25 4.83 21.12
N SER A 27 -41.50 4.44 20.86
CA SER A 27 -41.89 3.85 19.58
C SER A 27 -41.47 4.79 18.45
N ASP A 28 -40.55 4.36 17.58
CA ASP A 28 -40.10 5.12 16.43
C ASP A 28 -41.26 5.31 15.44
N PRO A 29 -41.81 6.54 15.31
CA PRO A 29 -43.04 6.75 14.55
C PRO A 29 -42.81 6.59 13.04
N VAL A 30 -43.82 6.08 12.36
CA VAL A 30 -43.84 6.02 10.88
C VAL A 30 -43.98 7.44 10.35
N LEU A 31 -43.00 7.89 9.56
CA LEU A 31 -43.01 9.19 8.89
C LEU A 31 -43.85 9.16 7.62
N LEU A 32 -43.66 8.12 6.78
CA LEU A 32 -44.41 7.91 5.55
C LEU A 32 -44.41 6.43 5.13
N THR A 33 -45.18 6.09 4.09
CA THR A 33 -45.18 4.77 3.48
C THR A 33 -44.78 4.89 2.01
N VAL A 34 -43.76 4.14 1.58
CA VAL A 34 -43.28 4.12 0.19
C VAL A 34 -43.40 2.72 -0.39
N GLY A 35 -44.23 2.56 -1.42
CA GLY A 35 -44.46 1.25 -2.06
C GLY A 35 -44.99 0.19 -1.08
N GLY A 36 -45.87 0.59 -0.15
CA GLY A 36 -46.47 -0.30 0.85
C GLY A 36 -45.58 -0.64 2.06
N LYS A 37 -44.33 -0.19 2.10
CA LYS A 37 -43.41 -0.37 3.25
C LYS A 37 -43.31 0.92 4.06
N PRO A 38 -43.47 0.88 5.40
CA PRO A 38 -43.33 2.06 6.25
C PRO A 38 -41.86 2.52 6.30
N VAL A 39 -41.67 3.82 6.40
CA VAL A 39 -40.39 4.50 6.66
C VAL A 39 -40.54 5.23 7.98
N THR A 40 -39.62 5.02 8.92
CA THR A 40 -39.68 5.66 10.23
C THR A 40 -38.96 7.00 10.27
N VAL A 41 -39.23 7.79 11.32
CA VAL A 41 -38.55 9.08 11.54
C VAL A 41 -37.05 8.87 11.77
N SER A 42 -36.64 7.82 12.49
CA SER A 42 -35.22 7.54 12.70
C SER A 42 -34.48 7.22 11.40
N GLU A 43 -35.07 6.39 10.54
CA GLU A 43 -34.50 6.02 9.24
C GLU A 43 -34.28 7.26 8.36
N PHE A 44 -35.31 8.09 8.22
CA PHE A 44 -35.21 9.33 7.44
C PHE A 44 -34.13 10.27 8.00
N ASN A 45 -34.13 10.51 9.31
CA ASN A 45 -33.17 11.42 9.94
C ASN A 45 -31.73 10.93 9.83
N GLN A 46 -31.49 9.63 9.90
CA GLN A 46 -30.16 9.05 9.74
C GLN A 46 -29.60 9.33 8.34
N VAL A 47 -30.40 9.03 7.30
CA VAL A 47 -30.00 9.25 5.91
C VAL A 47 -29.86 10.76 5.61
N TYR A 48 -30.77 11.58 6.13
CA TYR A 48 -30.75 13.03 5.97
C TYR A 48 -29.48 13.67 6.55
N ARG A 49 -29.14 13.37 7.81
CA ARG A 49 -27.95 13.93 8.49
C ARG A 49 -26.65 13.56 7.79
N LYS A 50 -26.55 12.33 7.27
CA LYS A 50 -25.37 11.87 6.53
C LYS A 50 -25.21 12.64 5.21
N ASN A 51 -26.30 12.82 4.47
CA ASN A 51 -26.27 13.54 3.20
C ASN A 51 -26.06 15.06 3.36
N LEU A 52 -26.47 15.64 4.50
CA LEU A 52 -26.18 17.05 4.82
C LEU A 52 -24.67 17.33 4.89
N LEU A 53 -23.88 16.35 5.36
CA LEU A 53 -22.42 16.48 5.51
C LEU A 53 -21.65 16.26 4.20
N LEU A 54 -22.30 15.70 3.17
CA LEU A 54 -21.65 15.27 1.92
C LEU A 54 -22.05 16.11 0.69
N SER A 55 -23.02 17.02 0.81
CA SER A 55 -23.61 17.70 -0.33
C SER A 55 -22.95 19.06 -0.59
N ASP A 56 -22.37 19.24 -1.78
CA ASP A 56 -21.86 20.53 -2.27
C ASP A 56 -23.00 21.53 -2.59
N SER A 57 -24.23 21.02 -2.75
CA SER A 57 -25.43 21.84 -2.97
C SER A 57 -26.15 22.08 -1.65
N ALA A 58 -25.67 23.07 -0.88
CA ALA A 58 -26.27 23.46 0.40
C ALA A 58 -27.79 23.67 0.32
N ASP A 59 -28.32 24.08 -0.84
CA ASP A 59 -29.72 24.47 -1.00
C ASP A 59 -30.76 23.32 -1.00
N VAL A 60 -30.40 22.14 -1.51
CA VAL A 60 -31.33 21.00 -1.69
C VAL A 60 -31.38 20.10 -0.45
N THR A 61 -30.28 20.05 0.31
CA THR A 61 -30.16 19.30 1.57
C THR A 61 -30.35 20.19 2.81
N ALA A 62 -30.43 21.53 2.66
CA ALA A 62 -30.55 22.47 3.78
C ALA A 62 -31.74 22.24 4.73
N THR A 63 -32.84 21.64 4.26
CA THR A 63 -34.02 21.41 5.10
C THR A 63 -34.56 19.98 4.95
N PRO A 64 -35.10 19.38 6.02
CA PRO A 64 -35.77 18.07 5.95
C PRO A 64 -36.86 18.01 4.87
N GLN A 65 -37.63 19.09 4.72
CA GLN A 65 -38.74 19.14 3.76
C GLN A 65 -38.26 19.03 2.31
N LYS A 66 -37.20 19.75 1.94
CA LYS A 66 -36.63 19.70 0.59
C LYS A 66 -35.98 18.35 0.29
N TYR A 67 -35.37 17.72 1.31
CA TYR A 67 -34.74 16.41 1.15
C TYR A 67 -35.74 15.26 1.03
N LEU A 68 -36.96 15.44 1.56
CA LEU A 68 -37.99 14.41 1.58
C LEU A 68 -38.31 13.87 0.18
N ASP A 69 -38.44 14.74 -0.83
CA ASP A 69 -38.76 14.31 -2.20
C ASP A 69 -37.62 13.47 -2.81
N LEU A 70 -36.37 13.82 -2.56
CA LEU A 70 -35.22 13.02 -2.99
C LEU A 70 -35.22 11.65 -2.32
N PHE A 71 -35.49 11.63 -1.01
CA PHE A 71 -35.58 10.40 -0.24
C PHE A 71 -36.72 9.49 -0.74
N VAL A 72 -37.90 10.05 -1.01
CA VAL A 72 -39.05 9.31 -1.57
C VAL A 72 -38.69 8.71 -2.93
N ASN A 73 -38.11 9.51 -3.84
CA ASN A 73 -37.68 9.04 -5.16
C ASN A 73 -36.63 7.94 -5.08
N TYR A 74 -35.67 8.07 -4.15
CA TYR A 74 -34.70 7.03 -3.85
C TYR A 74 -35.39 5.74 -3.42
N LYS A 75 -36.27 5.79 -2.42
CA LYS A 75 -36.99 4.61 -1.93
C LYS A 75 -37.87 3.97 -3.00
N LEU A 76 -38.53 4.76 -3.85
CA LEU A 76 -39.32 4.23 -4.97
C LEU A 76 -38.47 3.43 -5.96
N LYS A 77 -37.25 3.87 -6.28
CA LYS A 77 -36.32 3.13 -7.13
C LYS A 77 -35.87 1.81 -6.49
N VAL A 78 -35.58 1.83 -5.18
CA VAL A 78 -35.27 0.62 -4.41
C VAL A 78 -36.44 -0.37 -4.46
N ARG A 79 -37.69 0.09 -4.24
CA ARG A 79 -38.88 -0.77 -4.35
C ARG A 79 -39.07 -1.33 -5.76
N ALA A 80 -38.78 -0.56 -6.80
CA ALA A 80 -38.81 -1.06 -8.17
C ALA A 80 -37.74 -2.14 -8.42
N ALA A 81 -36.57 -2.03 -7.80
CA ALA A 81 -35.52 -3.05 -7.83
C ALA A 81 -35.96 -4.36 -7.15
N GLU A 82 -36.49 -4.25 -5.93
CA GLU A 82 -37.02 -5.38 -5.15
C GLU A 82 -38.18 -6.08 -5.89
N ALA A 83 -39.09 -5.32 -6.51
CA ALA A 83 -40.20 -5.87 -7.28
C ALA A 83 -39.75 -6.68 -8.50
N ARG A 84 -38.53 -6.44 -9.00
CA ARG A 84 -37.89 -7.20 -10.09
C ARG A 84 -37.04 -8.38 -9.56
N GLY A 85 -36.97 -8.56 -8.24
CA GLY A 85 -36.18 -9.60 -7.58
C GLY A 85 -34.68 -9.38 -7.66
N LEU A 86 -34.20 -8.16 -7.89
CA LEU A 86 -32.76 -7.88 -8.00
C LEU A 86 -31.99 -8.18 -6.71
N ASP A 87 -32.66 -8.01 -5.57
CA ASP A 87 -32.21 -8.36 -4.22
C ASP A 87 -32.10 -9.88 -3.97
N THR A 88 -32.71 -10.68 -4.86
CA THR A 88 -32.69 -12.15 -4.77
C THR A 88 -31.65 -12.79 -5.71
N THR A 89 -30.87 -12.00 -6.44
CA THR A 89 -29.81 -12.54 -7.29
C THR A 89 -28.61 -13.01 -6.45
N GLN A 90 -27.87 -14.01 -6.96
CA GLN A 90 -26.66 -14.48 -6.28
C GLN A 90 -25.59 -13.38 -6.22
N ALA A 91 -25.40 -12.65 -7.31
CA ALA A 91 -24.46 -11.53 -7.38
C ALA A 91 -24.75 -10.45 -6.31
N PHE A 92 -26.03 -10.07 -6.15
CA PHE A 92 -26.44 -9.13 -5.11
C PHE A 92 -26.14 -9.65 -3.71
N ARG A 93 -26.49 -10.91 -3.42
CA ARG A 93 -26.25 -11.51 -2.11
C ARG A 93 -24.75 -11.57 -1.78
N ASP A 94 -23.92 -11.93 -2.74
CA ASP A 94 -22.47 -12.02 -2.56
C ASP A 94 -21.84 -10.64 -2.33
N GLU A 95 -22.29 -9.63 -3.08
CA GLU A 95 -21.85 -8.24 -2.90
C GLU A 95 -22.26 -7.69 -1.52
N LEU A 96 -23.54 -7.85 -1.15
CA LEU A 96 -24.04 -7.41 0.16
C LEU A 96 -23.33 -8.14 1.31
N ALA A 97 -23.12 -9.46 1.18
CA ALA A 97 -22.40 -10.25 2.17
C ALA A 97 -20.96 -9.75 2.36
N THR A 98 -20.30 -9.34 1.27
CA THR A 98 -18.95 -8.77 1.32
C THR A 98 -18.92 -7.46 2.13
N TYR A 99 -19.80 -6.51 1.84
CA TYR A 99 -19.87 -5.25 2.59
C TYR A 99 -20.26 -5.46 4.05
N ARG A 100 -21.21 -6.37 4.29
CA ARG A 100 -21.63 -6.77 5.64
C ARG A 100 -20.45 -7.32 6.44
N GLN A 101 -19.71 -8.28 5.89
CA GLN A 101 -18.57 -8.92 6.57
C GLN A 101 -17.45 -7.92 6.88
N GLN A 102 -17.12 -7.03 5.93
CA GLN A 102 -16.11 -5.99 6.15
C GLN A 102 -16.52 -5.02 7.26
N SER A 103 -17.79 -4.60 7.25
CA SER A 103 -18.31 -3.65 8.24
C SER A 103 -18.40 -4.28 9.63
N ALA A 104 -18.75 -5.56 9.73
CA ALA A 104 -18.91 -6.28 10.99
C ALA A 104 -17.65 -6.28 11.86
N GLN A 105 -16.46 -6.32 11.26
CA GLN A 105 -15.18 -6.36 12.01
C GLN A 105 -15.04 -5.22 13.03
N SER A 106 -15.52 -4.02 12.68
CA SER A 106 -15.47 -2.83 13.54
C SER A 106 -16.44 -2.88 14.74
N PHE A 107 -17.44 -3.76 14.68
CA PHE A 107 -18.43 -3.99 15.73
C PHE A 107 -18.09 -5.23 16.58
N LEU A 108 -17.32 -6.16 16.02
CA LEU A 108 -16.85 -7.37 16.70
C LEU A 108 -15.63 -7.14 17.58
N THR A 109 -14.99 -5.97 17.52
CA THR A 109 -13.82 -5.64 18.33
C THR A 109 -14.18 -4.70 19.47
N ASP A 110 -13.61 -4.94 20.65
CA ASP A 110 -13.72 -3.99 21.75
C ASP A 110 -12.93 -2.71 21.41
N LYS A 111 -13.67 -1.65 21.04
CA LYS A 111 -13.10 -0.37 20.63
C LYS A 111 -12.27 0.24 21.76
N ALA A 112 -12.73 0.17 23.01
CA ALA A 112 -12.03 0.78 24.14
C ALA A 112 -10.70 0.08 24.44
N ALA A 113 -10.67 -1.26 24.42
CA ALA A 113 -9.45 -2.03 24.56
C ALA A 113 -8.46 -1.76 23.41
N THR A 114 -8.97 -1.69 22.18
CA THR A 114 -8.15 -1.38 21.00
C THR A 114 -7.58 0.03 21.06
N GLU A 115 -8.38 1.04 21.41
CA GLU A 115 -7.93 2.42 21.63
C GLU A 115 -6.88 2.49 22.74
N GLY A 116 -7.05 1.73 23.83
CA GLY A 116 -6.07 1.64 24.91
C GLY A 116 -4.71 1.14 24.41
N LEU A 117 -4.69 0.10 23.57
CA LEU A 117 -3.46 -0.44 22.96
C LEU A 117 -2.82 0.55 21.97
N ILE A 118 -3.62 1.30 21.22
CA ILE A 118 -3.15 2.33 20.29
C ILE A 118 -2.48 3.48 21.06
N ARG A 119 -3.11 3.96 22.14
CA ARG A 119 -2.55 5.00 22.99
C ARG A 119 -1.30 4.54 23.71
N GLU A 120 -1.30 3.32 24.26
CA GLU A 120 -0.10 2.73 24.86
C GLU A 120 1.05 2.67 23.86
N ALA A 121 0.81 2.19 22.64
CA ALA A 121 1.82 2.14 21.60
C ALA A 121 2.37 3.54 21.29
N TYR A 122 1.51 4.54 21.12
CA TYR A 122 1.95 5.92 20.87
C TYR A 122 2.78 6.50 22.02
N GLU A 123 2.35 6.32 23.26
CA GLU A 123 3.10 6.80 24.42
C GLU A 123 4.49 6.14 24.49
N ARG A 124 4.58 4.85 24.20
CA ARG A 124 5.86 4.14 24.11
C ARG A 124 6.70 4.57 22.91
N MET A 125 6.10 5.02 21.80
CA MET A 125 6.84 5.56 20.65
C MET A 125 7.60 6.87 20.96
N LYS A 126 7.29 7.54 22.07
CA LYS A 126 8.03 8.73 22.54
C LYS A 126 9.39 8.39 23.14
N GLU A 127 9.66 7.11 23.37
CA GLU A 127 10.92 6.59 23.89
C GLU A 127 11.49 5.53 22.92
N GLU A 128 12.81 5.44 22.89
CA GLU A 128 13.55 4.38 22.24
C GLU A 128 14.40 3.66 23.29
N ILE A 129 14.49 2.34 23.17
CA ILE A 129 15.17 1.48 24.13
C ILE A 129 16.28 0.71 23.42
N ASN A 130 17.46 0.68 24.03
CA ASN A 130 18.53 -0.22 23.66
C ASN A 130 18.50 -1.44 24.58
N ALA A 131 18.44 -2.65 24.02
CA ALA A 131 18.44 -3.86 24.82
C ALA A 131 19.28 -4.97 24.20
N SER A 132 19.61 -5.95 25.03
CA SER A 132 20.19 -7.22 24.61
C SER A 132 19.32 -8.38 25.11
N HIS A 133 19.24 -9.47 24.37
CA HIS A 133 18.46 -10.64 24.77
C HIS A 133 19.22 -11.97 24.63
N ILE A 134 18.73 -12.97 25.37
CA ILE A 134 19.10 -14.38 25.25
C ILE A 134 17.79 -15.16 25.05
N LEU A 135 17.71 -15.94 23.98
CA LEU A 135 16.57 -16.80 23.71
C LEU A 135 16.87 -18.25 24.12
N ILE A 136 16.04 -18.80 25.00
CA ILE A 136 15.96 -20.24 25.22
C ILE A 136 14.76 -20.76 24.43
N SER A 137 15.04 -21.47 23.33
CA SER A 137 14.01 -21.94 22.40
C SER A 137 13.13 -23.01 23.04
N VAL A 138 11.81 -22.83 22.94
CA VAL A 138 10.81 -23.84 23.26
C VAL A 138 9.52 -23.53 22.50
N ALA A 139 8.99 -24.52 21.77
CA ALA A 139 7.81 -24.36 20.93
C ALA A 139 6.61 -23.80 21.73
N ALA A 140 5.77 -22.96 21.10
CA ALA A 140 4.62 -22.31 21.74
C ALA A 140 3.74 -23.29 22.55
N ASN A 141 3.49 -24.47 21.98
CA ASN A 141 2.67 -25.55 22.55
C ASN A 141 3.51 -26.75 23.01
N ALA A 142 4.74 -26.53 23.50
CA ALA A 142 5.57 -27.61 24.06
C ALA A 142 4.95 -28.23 25.32
N ALA A 143 5.41 -29.43 25.69
CA ALA A 143 4.95 -30.09 26.91
C ALA A 143 5.23 -29.21 28.15
N PRO A 144 4.41 -29.33 29.23
CA PRO A 144 4.65 -28.60 30.46
C PRO A 144 6.05 -28.84 31.06
N ALA A 145 6.57 -30.06 30.93
CA ALA A 145 7.91 -30.42 31.40
C ALA A 145 9.01 -29.65 30.64
N ASP A 146 8.94 -29.61 29.30
CA ASP A 146 9.91 -28.90 28.45
C ASP A 146 9.86 -27.39 28.70
N THR A 147 8.65 -26.86 28.81
CA THR A 147 8.42 -25.45 29.12
C THR A 147 9.00 -25.07 30.49
N LEU A 148 8.85 -25.94 31.51
CA LEU A 148 9.44 -25.74 32.83
C LEU A 148 10.97 -25.83 32.80
N MET A 149 11.54 -26.76 32.03
CA MET A 149 12.99 -26.88 31.86
C MET A 149 13.58 -25.62 31.21
N ALA A 150 12.98 -25.14 30.12
CA ALA A 150 13.40 -23.92 29.44
C ALA A 150 13.29 -22.68 30.35
N TYR A 151 12.21 -22.58 31.14
CA TYR A 151 12.03 -21.51 32.11
C TYR A 151 13.12 -21.53 33.20
N LYS A 152 13.43 -22.70 33.77
CA LYS A 152 14.50 -22.86 34.76
C LYS A 152 15.87 -22.48 34.20
N GLN A 153 16.15 -22.83 32.95
CA GLN A 153 17.39 -22.44 32.27
C GLN A 153 17.46 -20.91 32.08
N ALA A 154 16.37 -20.29 31.62
CA ALA A 154 16.30 -18.83 31.48
C ALA A 154 16.47 -18.12 32.83
N LEU A 155 15.87 -18.65 33.90
CA LEU A 155 16.10 -18.14 35.27
C LEU A 155 17.57 -18.24 35.68
N ALA A 156 18.23 -19.37 35.45
CA ALA A 156 19.63 -19.55 35.81
C ALA A 156 20.55 -18.53 35.09
N LEU A 157 20.30 -18.27 33.80
CA LEU A 157 21.05 -17.28 33.02
C LEU A 157 20.79 -15.85 33.49
N ARG A 158 19.55 -15.54 33.86
CA ARG A 158 19.22 -14.26 34.51
C ARG A 158 20.02 -14.08 35.80
N GLU A 159 20.04 -15.07 36.68
CA GLU A 159 20.77 -14.98 37.95
C GLU A 159 22.29 -14.80 37.74
N ARG A 160 22.86 -15.44 36.72
CA ARG A 160 24.25 -15.22 36.30
C ARG A 160 24.48 -13.77 35.85
N ALA A 161 23.62 -13.24 34.99
CA ALA A 161 23.69 -11.85 34.55
C ALA A 161 23.54 -10.86 35.71
N LEU A 162 22.67 -11.13 36.69
CA LEU A 162 22.50 -10.30 37.88
C LEU A 162 23.71 -10.31 38.81
N LYS A 163 24.49 -11.40 38.81
CA LYS A 163 25.77 -11.50 39.54
C LYS A 163 26.93 -10.78 38.84
N GLY A 164 26.68 -10.14 37.70
CA GLY A 164 27.67 -9.34 36.98
C GLY A 164 28.42 -10.11 35.89
N GLU A 165 28.01 -11.33 35.55
CA GLU A 165 28.58 -12.05 34.41
C GLU A 165 28.29 -11.31 33.09
N ASP A 166 29.23 -11.37 32.14
CA ASP A 166 29.10 -10.69 30.85
C ASP A 166 27.91 -11.22 30.05
N PHE A 167 26.93 -10.35 29.81
CA PHE A 167 25.70 -10.70 29.14
C PHE A 167 25.94 -11.09 27.67
N ALA A 168 26.92 -10.45 27.00
CA ALA A 168 27.24 -10.76 25.61
C ALA A 168 27.86 -12.16 25.47
N GLY A 169 28.74 -12.53 26.39
CA GLY A 169 29.26 -13.90 26.53
C GLY A 169 28.14 -14.92 26.76
N LEU A 170 27.24 -14.66 27.71
CA LEU A 170 26.08 -15.52 27.97
C LEU A 170 25.19 -15.67 26.72
N ALA A 171 24.96 -14.60 25.97
CA ALA A 171 24.18 -14.65 24.74
C ALA A 171 24.86 -15.49 23.65
N LYS A 172 26.16 -15.31 23.45
CA LYS A 172 26.97 -16.10 22.49
C LYS A 172 26.95 -17.59 22.78
N GLU A 173 27.03 -17.95 24.06
CA GLU A 173 27.12 -19.36 24.47
C GLU A 173 25.75 -20.04 24.52
N PHE A 174 24.73 -19.37 25.06
CA PHE A 174 23.47 -20.03 25.42
C PHE A 174 22.27 -19.66 24.54
N SER A 175 22.32 -18.55 23.80
CA SER A 175 21.17 -18.14 22.99
C SER A 175 20.92 -19.12 21.85
N LYS A 176 19.64 -19.37 21.58
CA LYS A 176 19.15 -20.15 20.43
C LYS A 176 18.67 -19.28 19.29
N ASP A 177 18.83 -17.96 19.41
CA ASP A 177 18.69 -17.03 18.31
C ASP A 177 20.05 -16.86 17.60
N PRO A 178 20.19 -17.26 16.32
CA PRO A 178 21.44 -17.10 15.57
C PRO A 178 21.94 -15.65 15.50
N SER A 179 21.04 -14.67 15.44
CA SER A 179 21.42 -13.25 15.41
C SER A 179 22.04 -12.83 16.74
N ALA A 180 21.42 -13.24 17.86
CA ALA A 180 21.95 -13.00 19.20
C ALA A 180 23.32 -13.67 19.42
N VAL A 181 23.51 -14.88 18.89
CA VAL A 181 24.81 -15.57 18.97
C VAL A 181 25.91 -14.77 18.27
N GLN A 182 25.60 -14.13 17.13
CA GLN A 182 26.58 -13.32 16.40
C GLN A 182 26.80 -11.95 17.04
N SER A 183 25.73 -11.29 17.51
CA SER A 183 25.76 -9.92 18.00
C SER A 183 26.05 -9.77 19.50
N GLY A 184 26.25 -10.88 20.24
CA GLY A 184 26.31 -10.83 21.70
C GLY A 184 24.96 -10.47 22.32
N GLY A 185 23.87 -10.87 21.67
CA GLY A 185 22.51 -10.62 22.11
C GLY A 185 22.00 -9.21 21.81
N SER A 186 22.78 -8.35 21.17
CA SER A 186 22.38 -6.97 20.91
C SER A 186 21.16 -6.90 19.97
N LEU A 187 20.09 -6.25 20.43
CA LEU A 187 18.90 -5.90 19.63
C LEU A 187 18.99 -4.50 19.03
N GLY A 188 20.03 -3.74 19.36
CA GLY A 188 20.13 -2.34 18.98
C GLY A 188 19.10 -1.45 19.67
N TRP A 189 18.91 -0.24 19.12
CA TRP A 189 17.85 0.67 19.54
C TRP A 189 16.55 0.32 18.80
N PHE A 190 15.43 0.31 19.52
CA PHE A 190 14.12 0.10 18.93
C PHE A 190 13.06 0.94 19.64
N SER A 191 11.94 1.15 18.96
CA SER A 191 10.73 1.78 19.49
C SER A 191 9.58 0.79 19.56
N ALA A 192 8.42 1.24 20.02
CA ALA A 192 7.22 0.39 20.07
C ALA A 192 6.81 -0.12 18.68
N LEU A 193 6.13 -1.27 18.66
CA LEU A 193 5.66 -1.98 17.45
C LEU A 193 6.78 -2.60 16.60
N GLN A 194 8.01 -2.67 17.11
CA GLN A 194 9.15 -3.31 16.43
C GLN A 194 9.53 -4.67 17.03
N MET A 195 9.01 -4.99 18.22
CA MET A 195 9.24 -6.26 18.92
C MET A 195 7.90 -6.93 19.22
N VAL A 196 7.91 -8.25 19.40
CA VAL A 196 6.72 -8.97 19.85
C VAL A 196 6.25 -8.40 21.19
N TYR A 197 4.94 -8.21 21.32
CA TYR A 197 4.36 -7.47 22.44
C TYR A 197 4.79 -7.92 23.84
N PRO A 198 4.96 -9.23 24.16
CA PRO A 198 5.44 -9.63 25.49
C PRO A 198 6.85 -9.11 25.79
N VAL A 199 7.75 -9.10 24.79
CA VAL A 199 9.12 -8.57 24.91
C VAL A 199 9.09 -7.07 25.05
N GLU A 200 8.33 -6.37 24.19
CA GLU A 200 8.12 -4.92 24.31
C GLU A 200 7.62 -4.55 25.71
N ASN A 201 6.55 -5.18 26.18
CA ASN A 201 5.93 -4.87 27.46
C ASN A 201 6.90 -5.11 28.64
N ALA A 202 7.70 -6.18 28.61
CA ALA A 202 8.70 -6.44 29.64
C ALA A 202 9.83 -5.41 29.64
N VAL A 203 10.32 -5.03 28.46
CA VAL A 203 11.41 -4.06 28.30
C VAL A 203 10.97 -2.68 28.73
N PHE A 204 9.82 -2.19 28.26
CA PHE A 204 9.31 -0.86 28.62
C PHE A 204 9.03 -0.72 30.12
N ARG A 205 8.74 -1.81 30.84
CA ARG A 205 8.55 -1.82 32.31
C ARG A 205 9.83 -2.01 33.13
N THR A 206 10.98 -2.20 32.49
CA THR A 206 12.24 -2.54 33.16
C THR A 206 13.23 -1.39 33.09
N ASP A 207 13.74 -0.93 34.23
CA ASP A 207 14.67 0.20 34.28
C ASP A 207 15.98 -0.05 33.53
N LYS A 208 16.63 1.04 33.11
CA LYS A 208 17.98 1.01 32.51
C LYS A 208 18.96 0.23 33.41
N GLY A 209 19.74 -0.64 32.79
CA GLY A 209 20.75 -1.48 33.43
C GLY A 209 20.20 -2.76 34.07
N ARG A 210 18.87 -2.97 34.10
CA ARG A 210 18.25 -4.14 34.74
C ARG A 210 17.98 -5.28 33.74
N VAL A 211 17.85 -6.48 34.29
CA VAL A 211 17.51 -7.71 33.55
C VAL A 211 16.08 -8.12 33.89
N THR A 212 15.27 -8.39 32.87
CA THR A 212 13.86 -8.80 33.01
C THR A 212 13.74 -10.15 33.71
N MET A 213 12.55 -10.48 34.19
CA MET A 213 12.18 -11.90 34.37
C MET A 213 12.12 -12.61 33.00
N PRO A 214 12.26 -13.95 32.91
CA PRO A 214 12.10 -14.66 31.65
C PRO A 214 10.72 -14.40 31.03
N VAL A 215 10.72 -13.92 29.79
CA VAL A 215 9.53 -13.52 29.05
C VAL A 215 9.15 -14.63 28.07
N ARG A 216 7.95 -15.19 28.20
CA ARG A 216 7.45 -16.21 27.29
C ARG A 216 6.92 -15.57 26.00
N THR A 217 7.37 -16.07 24.85
CA THR A 217 6.80 -15.79 23.51
C THR A 217 6.61 -17.10 22.75
N GLU A 218 6.11 -17.06 21.51
CA GLU A 218 6.02 -18.23 20.64
C GLU A 218 7.37 -18.92 20.35
N PHE A 219 8.48 -18.17 20.43
CA PHE A 219 9.83 -18.65 20.16
C PHE A 219 10.48 -19.35 21.35
N GLY A 220 10.04 -19.06 22.57
CA GLY A 220 10.69 -19.57 23.77
C GLY A 220 10.61 -18.63 24.96
N TYR A 221 11.62 -18.69 25.82
CA TYR A 221 11.83 -17.75 26.92
C TYR A 221 12.96 -16.77 26.60
N HIS A 222 12.67 -15.49 26.72
CA HIS A 222 13.64 -14.41 26.53
C HIS A 222 14.11 -13.86 27.87
N VAL A 223 15.41 -13.81 28.08
CA VAL A 223 16.03 -13.03 29.16
C VAL A 223 16.57 -11.76 28.52
N ILE A 224 16.14 -10.59 29.00
CA ILE A 224 16.44 -9.33 28.31
C ILE A 224 17.11 -8.37 29.29
N ARG A 225 18.20 -7.72 28.87
CA ARG A 225 18.88 -6.65 29.58
C ARG A 225 18.57 -5.32 28.90
N VAL A 226 18.05 -4.37 29.66
CA VAL A 226 17.85 -2.99 29.18
C VAL A 226 19.18 -2.26 29.33
N ASN A 227 19.82 -1.94 28.21
CA ASN A 227 21.13 -1.30 28.21
C ASN A 227 21.00 0.21 28.40
N ASP A 228 20.09 0.82 27.65
CA ASP A 228 19.89 2.27 27.67
C ASP A 228 18.49 2.67 27.18
N ARG A 229 18.12 3.92 27.45
CA ARG A 229 16.82 4.53 27.17
C ARG A 229 17.04 5.97 26.72
N ARG A 230 16.29 6.43 25.71
CA ARG A 230 16.35 7.82 25.23
C ARG A 230 15.01 8.29 24.69
N SER A 231 14.80 9.60 24.65
CA SER A 231 13.66 10.17 23.93
C SER A 231 13.73 9.85 22.43
N ALA A 232 12.58 9.60 21.83
CA ALA A 232 12.47 9.29 20.41
C ALA A 232 13.12 10.37 19.56
N GLN A 233 13.94 9.94 18.60
CA GLN A 233 14.68 10.87 17.73
C GLN A 233 13.87 11.30 16.50
N GLY A 234 12.67 10.74 16.35
CA GLY A 234 11.84 10.90 15.17
C GLY A 234 12.44 10.18 13.95
N LYS A 235 12.13 10.66 12.76
CA LYS A 235 12.70 10.20 11.50
C LYS A 235 13.71 11.22 10.97
N VAL A 236 14.61 10.75 10.12
CA VAL A 236 15.52 11.59 9.35
C VAL A 236 15.33 11.33 7.87
N LYS A 237 15.35 12.40 7.08
CA LYS A 237 15.47 12.36 5.62
C LYS A 237 16.89 12.75 5.26
N VAL A 238 17.56 11.90 4.50
CA VAL A 238 18.98 12.06 4.18
C VAL A 238 19.23 11.82 2.70
N ALA A 239 20.35 12.34 2.20
CA ALA A 239 20.95 11.90 0.96
C ALA A 239 22.27 11.20 1.24
N HIS A 240 22.65 10.22 0.44
CA HIS A 240 23.95 9.55 0.56
C HIS A 240 24.74 9.45 -0.74
N ILE A 241 26.06 9.38 -0.60
CA ILE A 241 26.99 8.90 -1.62
C ILE A 241 27.47 7.55 -1.11
N PHE A 242 27.34 6.51 -1.92
CA PHE A 242 27.65 5.14 -1.55
C PHE A 242 28.78 4.60 -2.42
N ALA A 243 29.80 3.97 -1.85
CA ALA A 243 30.77 3.17 -2.57
C ALA A 243 30.62 1.72 -2.10
N GLN A 244 30.20 0.84 -3.00
CA GLN A 244 29.80 -0.52 -2.65
C GLN A 244 31.01 -1.37 -2.25
N LEU A 245 30.86 -2.18 -1.21
CA LEU A 245 31.87 -3.16 -0.80
C LEU A 245 31.19 -4.38 -0.17
N ALA A 246 31.40 -5.55 -0.76
CA ALA A 246 30.89 -6.79 -0.19
C ALA A 246 31.68 -7.18 1.08
N ALA A 247 31.00 -7.84 2.03
CA ALA A 247 31.65 -8.41 3.19
C ALA A 247 32.70 -9.46 2.75
N GLY A 248 33.96 -9.28 3.17
CA GLY A 248 35.07 -10.17 2.79
C GLY A 248 35.64 -9.93 1.39
N ALA A 249 35.35 -8.80 0.75
CA ALA A 249 35.92 -8.45 -0.56
C ALA A 249 37.47 -8.44 -0.57
N PRO A 250 38.12 -8.73 -1.71
CA PRO A 250 39.56 -8.65 -1.87
C PRO A 250 40.13 -7.28 -1.47
N GLN A 251 41.40 -7.26 -1.03
CA GLN A 251 42.06 -6.03 -0.58
C GLN A 251 42.05 -4.92 -1.66
N GLU A 252 42.13 -5.30 -2.93
CA GLU A 252 42.05 -4.37 -4.06
C GLU A 252 40.68 -3.67 -4.14
N GLU A 253 39.58 -4.42 -4.01
CA GLU A 253 38.22 -3.84 -3.99
C GLU A 253 38.00 -2.96 -2.75
N GLN A 254 38.53 -3.36 -1.59
CA GLN A 254 38.49 -2.54 -0.38
C GLN A 254 39.22 -1.20 -0.59
N ALA A 255 40.39 -1.23 -1.22
CA ALA A 255 41.16 -0.04 -1.54
C ALA A 255 40.42 0.83 -2.56
N ALA A 256 39.85 0.24 -3.61
CA ALA A 256 39.10 0.95 -4.64
C ALA A 256 37.86 1.65 -4.08
N ALA A 257 37.04 0.97 -3.28
CA ALA A 257 35.86 1.55 -2.64
C ALA A 257 36.23 2.70 -1.69
N LYS A 258 37.34 2.55 -0.96
CA LYS A 258 37.85 3.61 -0.07
C LYS A 258 38.36 4.82 -0.86
N THR A 259 39.18 4.62 -1.87
CA THR A 259 39.65 5.70 -2.75
C THR A 259 38.48 6.47 -3.35
N ARG A 260 37.47 5.75 -3.86
CA ARG A 260 36.27 6.36 -4.45
C ARG A 260 35.51 7.24 -3.47
N ILE A 261 35.28 6.78 -2.23
CA ILE A 261 34.56 7.60 -1.25
C ILE A 261 35.41 8.78 -0.76
N ASP A 262 36.73 8.62 -0.67
CA ASP A 262 37.64 9.68 -0.26
C ASP A 262 37.72 10.78 -1.33
N GLU A 263 37.72 10.41 -2.62
CA GLU A 263 37.61 11.36 -3.74
C GLU A 263 36.29 12.12 -3.74
N ALA A 264 35.19 11.42 -3.47
CA ALA A 264 33.87 12.04 -3.31
C ALA A 264 33.87 13.05 -2.15
N TYR A 265 34.49 12.70 -1.02
CA TYR A 265 34.61 13.61 0.12
C TYR A 265 35.47 14.83 -0.19
N ALA A 266 36.59 14.65 -0.88
CA ALA A 266 37.46 15.73 -1.31
C ALA A 266 36.73 16.68 -2.28
N ALA A 267 35.89 16.15 -3.17
CA ALA A 267 35.01 16.96 -4.03
C ALA A 267 34.05 17.84 -3.22
N LEU A 268 33.39 17.27 -2.21
CA LEU A 268 32.52 18.06 -1.31
C LEU A 268 33.31 19.15 -0.57
N GLN A 269 34.52 18.84 -0.09
CA GLN A 269 35.37 19.81 0.61
C GLN A 269 35.82 20.98 -0.30
N ARG A 270 35.89 20.78 -1.62
CA ARG A 270 36.13 21.84 -2.61
C ARG A 270 34.89 22.68 -2.91
N GLY A 271 33.75 22.39 -2.29
CA GLY A 271 32.50 23.12 -2.49
C GLY A 271 31.68 22.61 -3.67
N GLU A 272 31.96 21.41 -4.19
CA GLU A 272 31.14 20.83 -5.25
C GLU A 272 29.72 20.49 -4.73
N PRO A 273 28.65 20.76 -5.51
CA PRO A 273 27.29 20.44 -5.08
C PRO A 273 27.10 18.95 -4.81
N PHE A 274 26.48 18.61 -3.68
CA PHE A 274 26.32 17.21 -3.22
C PHE A 274 25.67 16.32 -4.28
N GLU A 275 24.64 16.82 -4.95
CA GLU A 275 23.87 16.11 -5.97
C GLU A 275 24.73 15.78 -7.20
N ARG A 276 25.72 16.63 -7.51
CA ARG A 276 26.69 16.37 -8.58
C ARG A 276 27.69 15.29 -8.17
N VAL A 277 28.19 15.36 -6.94
CA VAL A 277 29.10 14.34 -6.38
C VAL A 277 28.39 12.98 -6.31
N VAL A 278 27.11 12.94 -5.93
CA VAL A 278 26.31 11.71 -5.98
C VAL A 278 26.27 11.12 -7.38
N LYS A 279 25.95 11.93 -8.40
CA LYS A 279 25.87 11.45 -9.80
C LYS A 279 27.19 10.84 -10.29
N GLN A 280 28.31 11.40 -9.84
CA GLN A 280 29.63 10.98 -10.29
C GLN A 280 30.18 9.78 -9.53
N TYR A 281 30.00 9.74 -8.20
CA TYR A 281 30.71 8.80 -7.34
C TYR A 281 29.82 7.73 -6.70
N SER A 282 28.51 7.94 -6.57
CA SER A 282 27.66 7.00 -5.85
C SER A 282 27.40 5.74 -6.68
N ASP A 283 27.54 4.56 -6.09
CA ASP A 283 27.24 3.25 -6.66
C ASP A 283 25.77 2.86 -6.48
N ASP A 284 25.02 3.59 -5.65
CA ASP A 284 23.59 3.36 -5.44
C ASP A 284 22.77 3.87 -6.64
N ALA A 285 22.52 2.98 -7.60
CA ALA A 285 21.72 3.27 -8.78
C ALA A 285 20.28 3.73 -8.46
N SER A 286 19.72 3.33 -7.31
CA SER A 286 18.32 3.65 -6.96
C SER A 286 18.13 5.11 -6.55
N SER A 287 19.15 5.73 -5.96
CA SER A 287 19.09 7.12 -5.48
C SER A 287 20.00 8.07 -6.27
N ARG A 288 20.95 7.57 -7.07
CA ARG A 288 21.92 8.39 -7.84
C ARG A 288 21.25 9.49 -8.67
N ASN A 289 20.16 9.17 -9.35
CA ASN A 289 19.43 10.10 -10.21
C ASN A 289 18.51 11.06 -9.44
N SER A 290 18.28 10.79 -8.15
CA SER A 290 17.49 11.60 -7.23
C SER A 290 18.38 12.32 -6.20
N GLY A 291 19.64 12.61 -6.54
CA GLY A 291 20.57 13.33 -5.67
C GLY A 291 20.97 12.56 -4.42
N GLY A 292 20.81 11.24 -4.41
CA GLY A 292 21.19 10.35 -3.31
C GLY A 292 20.13 10.27 -2.22
N VAL A 293 18.97 10.91 -2.42
CA VAL A 293 17.90 11.03 -1.42
C VAL A 293 17.29 9.66 -1.13
N LEU A 294 17.19 9.33 0.15
CA LEU A 294 16.54 8.12 0.65
C LEU A 294 15.16 8.45 1.26
N PRO A 295 14.21 7.51 1.28
CA PRO A 295 12.97 7.65 2.05
C PRO A 295 13.26 7.96 3.53
N PRO A 296 12.45 8.77 4.21
CA PRO A 296 12.64 9.03 5.63
C PRO A 296 12.61 7.75 6.45
N PHE A 297 13.54 7.61 7.39
CA PHE A 297 13.62 6.44 8.26
C PHE A 297 13.85 6.85 9.72
N GLY A 298 13.35 6.00 10.63
CA GLY A 298 13.52 6.14 12.07
C GLY A 298 14.50 5.09 12.61
N THR A 299 14.58 5.01 13.93
CA THR A 299 15.36 4.01 14.66
C THR A 299 14.91 2.57 14.31
N GLY A 300 15.86 1.66 14.11
CA GLY A 300 15.62 0.25 13.79
C GLY A 300 15.22 -0.03 12.33
N ALA A 301 15.28 0.96 11.44
CA ALA A 301 14.92 0.83 10.02
C ALA A 301 16.14 0.61 9.11
N MET A 302 17.34 0.98 9.56
CA MET A 302 18.61 0.82 8.83
C MET A 302 19.64 0.11 9.72
N VAL A 303 20.78 -0.30 9.14
CA VAL A 303 21.88 -0.90 9.92
C VAL A 303 22.44 0.11 10.93
N VAL A 304 22.83 -0.39 12.11
CA VAL A 304 23.19 0.42 13.28
C VAL A 304 24.23 1.51 12.97
N SER A 305 25.29 1.19 12.20
CA SER A 305 26.31 2.18 11.86
C SER A 305 25.80 3.29 10.93
N PHE A 306 24.87 2.97 10.04
CA PHE A 306 24.21 3.95 9.17
C PHE A 306 23.28 4.87 9.97
N GLU A 307 22.47 4.31 10.86
CA GLU A 307 21.60 5.10 11.76
C GLU A 307 22.42 6.02 12.66
N ALA A 308 23.49 5.50 13.28
CA ALA A 308 24.34 6.28 14.16
C ALA A 308 24.90 7.52 13.46
N ALA A 309 25.39 7.38 12.22
CA ALA A 309 25.84 8.51 11.42
C ALA A 309 24.71 9.48 11.09
N ALA A 310 23.50 8.98 10.79
CA ALA A 310 22.36 9.81 10.40
C ALA A 310 21.85 10.67 11.56
N PHE A 311 21.68 10.04 12.72
CA PHE A 311 21.21 10.70 13.93
C PHE A 311 22.27 11.57 14.62
N ALA A 312 23.55 11.43 14.26
CA ALA A 312 24.62 12.33 14.69
C ALA A 312 24.53 13.73 14.02
N LEU A 313 24.10 13.81 12.76
CA LEU A 313 23.99 15.08 12.02
C LEU A 313 22.86 15.95 12.59
N LYS A 314 23.15 17.14 13.14
CA LYS A 314 22.12 17.97 13.80
C LYS A 314 21.51 19.05 12.91
N LYS A 315 22.23 19.51 11.89
CA LYS A 315 21.82 20.65 11.05
C LYS A 315 21.51 20.19 9.62
N PRO A 316 20.33 20.51 9.05
CA PRO A 316 20.05 20.34 7.63
C PRO A 316 21.17 20.93 6.76
N GLY A 317 21.53 20.20 5.71
CA GLY A 317 22.64 20.52 4.81
C GLY A 317 24.01 20.02 5.27
N ALA A 318 24.22 19.71 6.56
CA ALA A 318 25.47 19.14 7.04
C ALA A 318 25.67 17.72 6.51
N TYR A 319 26.92 17.37 6.18
CA TYR A 319 27.29 16.03 5.76
C TYR A 319 28.38 15.41 6.64
N SER A 320 28.40 14.07 6.71
CA SER A 320 29.36 13.29 7.50
C SER A 320 30.73 13.21 6.82
N ALA A 321 31.76 12.84 7.58
CA ALA A 321 32.95 12.22 6.98
C ALA A 321 32.60 10.82 6.40
N PRO A 322 33.44 10.22 5.55
CA PRO A 322 33.27 8.85 5.10
C PRO A 322 33.19 7.88 6.28
N PHE A 323 32.17 7.03 6.30
CA PHE A 323 32.01 5.97 7.30
C PHE A 323 31.61 4.66 6.64
N GLN A 324 31.94 3.55 7.28
CA GLN A 324 31.74 2.21 6.71
C GLN A 324 30.56 1.48 7.36
N THR A 325 29.78 0.79 6.54
CA THR A 325 28.77 -0.19 6.94
C THR A 325 29.15 -1.58 6.40
N THR A 326 28.34 -2.59 6.69
CA THR A 326 28.49 -3.94 6.11
C THR A 326 28.33 -3.98 4.59
N TYR A 327 27.82 -2.91 3.97
CA TYR A 327 27.58 -2.80 2.53
C TYR A 327 28.62 -1.95 1.79
N GLY A 328 29.48 -1.25 2.53
CA GLY A 328 30.52 -0.39 1.98
C GLY A 328 30.61 0.96 2.62
N TRP A 329 31.14 1.93 1.89
CA TRP A 329 31.44 3.25 2.39
C TRP A 329 30.35 4.25 2.03
N HIS A 330 30.07 5.17 2.96
CA HIS A 330 29.02 6.15 2.80
C HIS A 330 29.50 7.53 3.22
N ILE A 331 29.02 8.55 2.52
CA ILE A 331 28.94 9.94 3.01
C ILE A 331 27.47 10.30 3.03
N MET A 332 27.01 10.92 4.10
CA MET A 332 25.60 11.23 4.27
C MET A 332 25.39 12.70 4.52
N LYS A 333 24.40 13.30 3.86
CA LYS A 333 23.91 14.67 4.05
C LYS A 333 22.54 14.62 4.70
N LEU A 334 22.37 15.35 5.82
CA LEU A 334 21.06 15.52 6.42
C LEU A 334 20.23 16.49 5.57
N ILE A 335 19.04 16.08 5.17
CA ILE A 335 18.08 16.95 4.48
C ILE A 335 17.12 17.55 5.51
N GLU A 336 16.53 16.70 6.34
CA GLU A 336 15.46 17.10 7.25
C GLU A 336 15.40 16.15 8.45
N ARG A 337 15.00 16.70 9.60
CA ARG A 337 14.64 15.94 10.80
C ARG A 337 13.13 16.08 11.00
N LEU A 338 12.46 14.95 11.10
CA LEU A 338 11.02 14.86 11.25
C LEU A 338 10.74 14.36 12.67
N PRO A 339 10.13 15.15 13.56
CA PRO A 339 9.77 14.66 14.90
C PRO A 339 8.72 13.54 14.80
N LEU A 340 8.49 12.86 15.92
CA LEU A 340 7.35 11.95 16.03
C LEU A 340 6.07 12.74 15.73
N GLU A 341 5.26 12.24 14.79
CA GLU A 341 4.01 12.90 14.41
C GLU A 341 3.03 12.97 15.61
N PRO A 342 2.14 13.99 15.69
CA PRO A 342 1.08 14.04 16.68
C PRO A 342 0.20 12.79 16.64
N PHE A 343 -0.41 12.44 17.77
CA PHE A 343 -1.24 11.24 17.89
C PHE A 343 -2.33 11.19 16.83
N GLU A 344 -2.98 12.32 16.57
CA GLU A 344 -4.09 12.47 15.62
C GLU A 344 -3.67 12.07 14.20
N GLU A 345 -2.45 12.40 13.79
CA GLU A 345 -1.91 12.13 12.44
C GLU A 345 -1.45 10.68 12.29
N ILE A 346 -0.84 10.08 13.32
CA ILE A 346 -0.25 8.74 13.24
C ILE A 346 -1.16 7.61 13.77
N SER A 347 -2.22 7.94 14.51
CA SER A 347 -3.10 6.96 15.15
C SER A 347 -3.68 5.92 14.18
N GLY A 348 -3.97 6.31 12.93
CA GLY A 348 -4.44 5.39 11.89
C GLY A 348 -3.40 4.32 11.53
N VAL A 349 -2.13 4.72 11.39
CA VAL A 349 -1.01 3.80 11.12
C VAL A 349 -0.75 2.90 12.32
N ILE A 350 -0.79 3.46 13.54
CA ILE A 350 -0.65 2.68 14.78
C ILE A 350 -1.77 1.65 14.89
N ARG A 351 -3.02 2.02 14.62
CA ARG A 351 -4.17 1.12 14.62
C ARG A 351 -3.96 -0.07 13.70
N GLN A 352 -3.54 0.16 12.45
CA GLN A 352 -3.26 -0.92 11.50
C GLN A 352 -2.20 -1.88 12.04
N LYS A 353 -1.11 -1.35 12.61
CA LYS A 353 -0.06 -2.18 13.22
C LYS A 353 -0.54 -2.93 14.46
N VAL A 354 -1.31 -2.29 15.34
CA VAL A 354 -1.87 -2.89 16.56
C VAL A 354 -2.83 -4.04 16.22
N LEU A 355 -3.66 -3.87 15.19
CA LEU A 355 -4.61 -4.89 14.73
C LEU A 355 -3.91 -6.07 14.03
N ALA A 356 -2.77 -5.82 13.37
CA ALA A 356 -1.96 -6.85 12.73
C ALA A 356 -0.97 -7.56 13.69
N ASP A 357 -0.60 -6.91 14.81
CA ASP A 357 0.35 -7.43 15.79
C ASP A 357 -0.31 -8.42 16.78
N GLY A 358 0.52 -9.24 17.43
CA GLY A 358 0.11 -10.20 18.46
C GLY A 358 -0.59 -9.55 19.66
N ARG A 359 -0.40 -8.25 19.92
CA ARG A 359 -1.14 -7.52 20.95
C ARG A 359 -2.66 -7.47 20.69
N SER A 360 -3.09 -7.61 19.44
CA SER A 360 -4.51 -7.71 19.08
C SER A 360 -5.19 -8.90 19.78
N ALA A 361 -4.44 -9.97 20.10
CA ALA A 361 -4.95 -11.13 20.82
C ALA A 361 -5.50 -10.75 22.21
N LEU A 362 -4.94 -9.74 22.88
CA LEU A 362 -5.47 -9.25 24.15
C LEU A 362 -6.84 -8.60 23.97
N GLY A 363 -6.98 -7.76 22.93
CA GLY A 363 -8.27 -7.16 22.57
C GLY A 363 -9.31 -8.23 22.22
N LYS A 364 -8.90 -9.27 21.49
CA LYS A 364 -9.75 -10.44 21.17
C LYS A 364 -10.16 -11.20 22.43
N GLN A 365 -9.27 -11.43 23.38
CA GLN A 365 -9.59 -12.10 24.65
C GLN A 365 -10.59 -11.32 25.50
N VAL A 366 -10.43 -9.99 25.60
CA VAL A 366 -11.41 -9.12 26.28
C VAL A 366 -12.76 -9.20 25.58
N THR A 367 -12.76 -9.13 24.25
CA THR A 367 -13.98 -9.26 23.45
C THR A 367 -14.62 -10.62 23.66
N LEU A 368 -13.85 -11.71 23.58
CA LEU A 368 -14.34 -13.08 23.78
C LEU A 368 -14.96 -13.26 25.17
N ALA A 369 -14.35 -12.72 26.23
CA ALA A 369 -14.91 -12.77 27.57
C ALA A 369 -16.26 -12.04 27.66
N ARG A 370 -16.39 -10.89 26.99
CA ARG A 370 -17.65 -10.15 26.85
C ARG A 370 -18.68 -10.98 26.09
N LEU A 371 -18.33 -11.51 24.91
CA LEU A 371 -19.23 -12.30 24.06
C LEU A 371 -19.71 -13.56 24.78
N LYS A 372 -18.84 -14.28 25.50
CA LYS A 372 -19.25 -15.44 26.28
C LYS A 372 -20.32 -15.11 27.30
N ARG A 373 -20.23 -13.96 27.96
CA ARG A 373 -21.21 -13.48 28.93
C ARG A 373 -22.51 -13.03 28.26
N GLU A 374 -22.43 -12.18 27.24
CA GLU A 374 -23.59 -11.65 26.52
C GLU A 374 -24.37 -12.76 25.79
N ASN A 375 -23.65 -13.75 25.27
CA ASN A 375 -24.21 -14.84 24.48
C ASN A 375 -24.50 -16.09 25.30
N SER A 376 -24.46 -16.00 26.64
CA SER A 376 -24.77 -17.13 27.53
C SER A 376 -23.99 -18.41 27.19
N PHE A 377 -22.70 -18.28 26.89
CA PHE A 377 -21.82 -19.40 26.55
C PHE A 377 -21.79 -20.41 27.70
N THR A 378 -22.07 -21.67 27.39
CA THR A 378 -22.08 -22.77 28.37
C THR A 378 -21.30 -23.97 27.82
N GLU A 379 -20.30 -24.43 28.55
CA GLU A 379 -19.42 -25.53 28.13
C GLU A 379 -19.77 -26.83 28.87
N ASN A 380 -19.66 -27.98 28.21
CA ASN A 380 -19.75 -29.28 28.86
C ASN A 380 -18.33 -29.76 29.25
N PRO A 381 -17.92 -29.60 30.52
CA PRO A 381 -16.55 -29.91 30.93
C PRO A 381 -16.21 -31.40 30.78
N VAL A 382 -17.19 -32.29 30.98
CA VAL A 382 -16.98 -33.75 30.85
C VAL A 382 -16.65 -34.10 29.40
N VAL A 383 -17.43 -33.60 28.44
CA VAL A 383 -17.22 -33.86 27.02
C VAL A 383 -15.95 -33.17 26.52
N ARG A 384 -15.68 -31.94 26.96
CA ARG A 384 -14.43 -31.24 26.67
C ARG A 384 -13.21 -32.05 27.12
N ASP A 385 -13.21 -32.51 28.37
CA ASP A 385 -12.07 -33.23 28.94
C ASP A 385 -11.88 -34.60 28.27
N GLU A 386 -12.97 -35.29 27.90
CA GLU A 386 -12.94 -36.50 27.08
C GLU A 386 -12.30 -36.24 25.69
N VAL A 387 -12.70 -35.17 25.01
CA VAL A 387 -12.15 -34.77 23.71
C VAL A 387 -10.67 -34.42 23.81
N LEU A 388 -10.27 -33.63 24.81
CA LEU A 388 -8.89 -33.19 25.00
C LEU A 388 -7.97 -34.33 25.48
N ALA A 389 -8.52 -35.37 26.11
CA ALA A 389 -7.77 -36.56 26.49
C ALA A 389 -7.36 -37.41 25.27
N ASN A 390 -8.18 -37.42 24.21
CA ASN A 390 -7.96 -38.17 22.96
C ASN A 390 -7.00 -37.45 21.99
N ALA A 391 -5.96 -36.80 22.52
CA ALA A 391 -5.01 -36.04 21.72
C ALA A 391 -4.00 -36.95 20.97
N ASP A 392 -4.47 -37.63 19.92
CA ASP A 392 -3.62 -38.34 18.96
C ASP A 392 -3.63 -37.63 17.59
N PRO A 393 -2.51 -37.03 17.13
CA PRO A 393 -2.43 -36.35 15.85
C PRO A 393 -2.82 -37.21 14.64
N ASN A 394 -2.72 -38.55 14.75
CA ASN A 394 -3.12 -39.50 13.70
C ASN A 394 -4.62 -39.88 13.80
N ALA A 395 -5.26 -39.60 14.93
CA ALA A 395 -6.64 -39.96 15.25
C ALA A 395 -7.59 -38.76 15.43
N TRP A 396 -7.15 -37.53 15.16
CA TRP A 396 -8.00 -36.32 15.13
C TRP A 396 -8.94 -36.33 13.91
N LYS A 397 -9.89 -37.26 13.91
CA LYS A 397 -10.89 -37.43 12.85
C LYS A 397 -12.27 -37.55 13.47
N PRO A 398 -13.31 -36.97 12.84
CA PRO A 398 -14.68 -37.30 13.21
C PRO A 398 -14.93 -38.78 12.96
N GLY A 399 -15.57 -39.46 13.91
CA GLY A 399 -15.93 -40.87 13.80
C GLY A 399 -16.13 -41.54 15.17
N GLY A 400 -17.38 -41.61 15.64
CA GLY A 400 -17.76 -42.42 16.79
C GLY A 400 -19.01 -41.92 17.52
N ALA A 401 -19.42 -42.60 18.59
CA ALA A 401 -20.59 -42.21 19.39
C ALA A 401 -20.43 -40.83 20.07
N ALA A 402 -19.20 -40.36 20.27
CA ALA A 402 -18.90 -39.06 20.86
C ALA A 402 -19.20 -37.87 19.92
N ASP A 403 -19.26 -38.09 18.60
CA ASP A 403 -19.43 -37.03 17.59
C ASP A 403 -20.72 -36.21 17.75
N SER A 404 -21.76 -36.87 18.25
CA SER A 404 -23.09 -36.26 18.44
C SER A 404 -23.26 -35.63 19.83
N LYS A 405 -22.24 -35.69 20.69
CA LYS A 405 -22.28 -35.03 22.00
C LYS A 405 -22.14 -33.51 21.83
N ASN A 406 -22.89 -32.76 22.63
CA ASN A 406 -22.78 -31.31 22.70
C ASN A 406 -21.51 -30.94 23.49
N LEU A 407 -20.60 -30.25 22.81
CA LEU A 407 -19.33 -29.79 23.37
C LEU A 407 -19.52 -28.49 24.17
N PHE A 408 -20.24 -27.54 23.58
CA PHE A 408 -20.70 -26.32 24.24
C PHE A 408 -21.96 -25.76 23.54
N TYR A 409 -22.56 -24.75 24.17
CA TYR A 409 -23.66 -23.98 23.63
C TYR A 409 -23.28 -22.50 23.59
N ILE A 410 -23.76 -21.81 22.55
CA ILE A 410 -23.77 -20.35 22.47
C ILE A 410 -25.24 -19.94 22.32
N GLY A 411 -25.79 -19.31 23.37
CA GLY A 411 -27.22 -19.13 23.52
C GLY A 411 -27.95 -20.48 23.54
N ARG A 412 -28.78 -20.73 22.52
CA ARG A 412 -29.50 -22.00 22.34
C ARG A 412 -28.89 -22.90 21.26
N THR A 413 -27.81 -22.45 20.61
CA THR A 413 -27.18 -23.16 19.50
C THR A 413 -26.16 -24.16 20.05
N PRO A 414 -26.35 -25.48 19.85
CA PRO A 414 -25.36 -26.47 20.23
C PRO A 414 -24.20 -26.48 19.22
N THR A 415 -22.98 -26.68 19.73
CA THR A 415 -21.80 -27.02 18.93
C THR A 415 -21.36 -28.43 19.30
N LEU A 416 -21.15 -29.28 18.28
CA LEU A 416 -20.90 -30.70 18.47
C LEU A 416 -19.41 -31.03 18.44
N VAL A 417 -19.05 -32.18 18.99
CA VAL A 417 -17.68 -32.71 18.94
C VAL A 417 -17.19 -32.87 17.49
N ARG A 418 -18.06 -33.32 16.57
CA ARG A 418 -17.70 -33.44 15.15
C ARG A 418 -17.28 -32.12 14.50
N ASP A 419 -17.87 -31.01 14.93
CA ASP A 419 -17.60 -29.68 14.36
C ASP A 419 -16.18 -29.23 14.76
N PHE A 420 -15.78 -29.53 15.99
CA PHE A 420 -14.42 -29.30 16.47
C PHE A 420 -13.39 -30.13 15.70
N TYR A 421 -13.61 -31.44 15.51
CA TYR A 421 -12.67 -32.25 14.75
C TYR A 421 -12.59 -31.86 13.27
N ALA A 422 -13.70 -31.43 12.65
CA ALA A 422 -13.68 -30.87 11.30
C ALA A 422 -12.81 -29.59 11.23
N PHE A 423 -12.89 -28.72 12.24
CA PHE A 423 -12.02 -27.55 12.38
C PHE A 423 -10.54 -27.96 12.52
N VAL A 424 -10.23 -28.94 13.37
CA VAL A 424 -8.87 -29.46 13.58
C VAL A 424 -8.28 -30.00 12.28
N GLN A 425 -9.03 -30.80 11.53
CA GLN A 425 -8.58 -31.36 10.25
C GLN A 425 -8.27 -30.29 9.21
N LYS A 426 -9.18 -29.31 9.06
CA LYS A 426 -8.97 -28.18 8.14
C LYS A 426 -7.69 -27.41 8.50
N ARG A 427 -7.47 -27.19 9.80
CA ARG A 427 -6.30 -26.49 10.29
C ARG A 427 -5.01 -27.27 10.03
N GLN A 428 -4.98 -28.56 10.34
CA GLN A 428 -3.83 -29.43 10.07
C GLN A 428 -3.48 -29.47 8.57
N ALA A 429 -4.47 -29.55 7.69
CA ALA A 429 -4.24 -29.55 6.24
C ALA A 429 -3.66 -28.22 5.73
N SER A 430 -3.97 -27.10 6.39
CA SER A 430 -3.54 -25.76 5.97
C SER A 430 -2.19 -25.30 6.53
N GLN A 431 -1.63 -25.99 7.53
CA GLN A 431 -0.44 -25.56 8.24
C GLN A 431 0.84 -26.20 7.69
N ASN A 432 1.94 -25.42 7.68
CA ASN A 432 3.27 -25.94 7.37
C ASN A 432 3.69 -26.97 8.45
N PRO A 433 4.15 -28.17 8.09
CA PRO A 433 4.63 -29.19 9.03
C PRO A 433 5.67 -28.70 10.05
N GLU A 434 6.47 -27.70 9.72
CA GLU A 434 7.47 -27.13 10.64
C GLU A 434 6.84 -26.31 11.78
N THR A 435 5.61 -25.83 11.64
CA THR A 435 4.93 -24.93 12.61
C THR A 435 4.67 -25.60 13.96
N ASN A 436 4.40 -26.91 13.96
CA ASN A 436 4.07 -27.69 15.16
C ASN A 436 5.20 -28.63 15.58
N LYS A 437 6.39 -28.44 15.03
CA LYS A 437 7.55 -29.25 15.36
C LYS A 437 7.92 -29.07 16.83
N GLY A 438 7.92 -30.18 17.58
CA GLY A 438 8.16 -30.17 19.03
C GLY A 438 6.95 -29.70 19.87
N ALA A 439 5.77 -29.54 19.27
CA ALA A 439 4.54 -29.34 20.04
C ALA A 439 4.09 -30.65 20.70
N ASP A 440 3.61 -30.57 21.93
CA ASP A 440 2.93 -31.68 22.59
C ASP A 440 1.51 -31.82 22.02
N PRO A 441 1.08 -33.01 21.58
CA PRO A 441 -0.25 -33.19 21.00
C PRO A 441 -1.40 -32.71 21.89
N LYS A 442 -1.32 -32.91 23.21
CA LYS A 442 -2.37 -32.46 24.15
C LYS A 442 -2.41 -30.94 24.26
N ALA A 443 -1.25 -30.31 24.42
CA ALA A 443 -1.14 -28.85 24.43
C ALA A 443 -1.63 -28.23 23.11
N LEU A 444 -1.29 -28.84 21.98
CA LEU A 444 -1.72 -28.40 20.66
C LEU A 444 -3.23 -28.52 20.48
N LEU A 445 -3.83 -29.67 20.82
CA LEU A 445 -5.29 -29.84 20.74
C LEU A 445 -6.03 -28.87 21.66
N LYS A 446 -5.48 -28.58 22.84
CA LYS A 446 -6.02 -27.56 23.76
C LYS A 446 -5.97 -26.16 23.16
N SER A 447 -4.87 -25.80 22.49
CA SER A 447 -4.77 -24.54 21.74
C SER A 447 -5.81 -24.48 20.62
N TYR A 448 -5.99 -25.56 19.85
CA TYR A 448 -7.02 -25.62 18.82
C TYR A 448 -8.42 -25.49 19.39
N TYR A 449 -8.68 -26.09 20.56
CA TYR A 449 -9.96 -25.95 21.23
C TYR A 449 -10.24 -24.51 21.66
N ALA A 450 -9.24 -23.82 22.23
CA ALA A 450 -9.38 -22.41 22.58
C ALA A 450 -9.71 -21.54 21.36
N ASP A 451 -9.00 -21.76 20.25
CA ASP A 451 -9.23 -21.03 19.00
C ASP A 451 -10.59 -21.35 18.38
N PHE A 452 -11.04 -22.61 18.48
CA PHE A 452 -12.36 -23.03 18.02
C PHE A 452 -13.47 -22.36 18.82
N VAL A 453 -13.36 -22.33 20.15
CA VAL A 453 -14.30 -21.62 21.02
C VAL A 453 -14.32 -20.13 20.71
N GLU A 454 -13.15 -19.51 20.49
CA GLU A 454 -13.07 -18.12 20.04
C GLU A 454 -13.83 -17.92 18.72
N GLN A 455 -13.47 -18.67 17.67
CA GLN A 455 -14.07 -18.56 16.36
C GLN A 455 -15.60 -18.74 16.39
N GLN A 456 -16.11 -19.73 17.12
CA GLN A 456 -17.55 -19.98 17.22
C GLN A 456 -18.30 -18.85 17.94
N ASN A 457 -17.70 -18.23 18.97
CA ASN A 457 -18.31 -17.08 19.64
C ASN A 457 -18.33 -15.83 18.75
N PHE A 458 -17.25 -15.56 18.02
CA PHE A 458 -17.22 -14.45 17.08
C PHE A 458 -18.17 -14.66 15.90
N GLN A 459 -18.23 -15.88 15.35
CA GLN A 459 -19.16 -16.23 14.27
C GLN A 459 -20.62 -16.10 14.73
N TYR A 460 -20.94 -16.58 15.94
CA TYR A 460 -22.27 -16.42 16.51
C TYR A 460 -22.62 -14.94 16.68
N GLU A 461 -21.70 -14.13 17.19
CA GLU A 461 -21.93 -12.69 17.31
C GLU A 461 -22.15 -12.05 15.94
N GLU A 462 -21.30 -12.38 14.97
CA GLU A 462 -21.40 -11.87 13.61
C GLU A 462 -22.75 -12.21 12.99
N THR A 463 -23.24 -13.46 13.08
CA THR A 463 -24.54 -13.87 12.51
C THR A 463 -25.74 -13.18 13.16
N ASN A 464 -25.63 -12.73 14.41
CA ASN A 464 -26.72 -12.09 15.15
C ASN A 464 -26.52 -10.56 15.28
N LEU A 465 -25.55 -9.98 14.58
CA LEU A 465 -25.10 -8.62 14.81
C LEU A 465 -26.18 -7.59 14.47
N GLU A 466 -26.96 -7.79 13.40
CA GLU A 466 -28.09 -6.92 13.02
C GLU A 466 -29.23 -6.95 14.04
N GLU A 467 -29.41 -8.06 14.76
CA GLU A 467 -30.44 -8.15 15.80
C GLU A 467 -30.00 -7.43 17.08
N LYS A 468 -28.71 -7.53 17.41
CA LYS A 468 -28.13 -6.96 18.63
C LYS A 468 -27.71 -5.50 18.50
N ASN A 469 -27.43 -5.05 17.27
CA ASN A 469 -26.89 -3.73 17.01
C ASN A 469 -27.73 -2.98 15.95
N PRO A 470 -28.64 -2.08 16.39
CA PRO A 470 -29.47 -1.29 15.48
C PRO A 470 -28.69 -0.43 14.49
N GLU A 471 -27.51 0.08 14.88
CA GLU A 471 -26.66 0.88 13.99
C GLU A 471 -26.08 0.01 12.86
N PHE A 472 -25.61 -1.19 13.18
CA PHE A 472 -25.13 -2.15 12.18
C PHE A 472 -26.25 -2.59 11.25
N LYS A 473 -27.45 -2.87 11.79
CA LYS A 473 -28.62 -3.20 10.98
C LYS A 473 -28.96 -2.09 9.98
N ALA A 474 -28.98 -0.84 10.44
CA ALA A 474 -29.24 0.31 9.57
C ALA A 474 -28.15 0.47 8.50
N LEU A 475 -26.88 0.22 8.85
CA LEU A 475 -25.77 0.24 7.90
C LEU A 475 -25.90 -0.84 6.81
N VAL A 476 -26.23 -2.08 7.19
CA VAL A 476 -26.46 -3.17 6.22
C VAL A 476 -27.65 -2.84 5.32
N GLN A 477 -28.73 -2.26 5.85
CA GLN A 477 -29.86 -1.79 5.06
C GLN A 477 -29.46 -0.68 4.07
N GLU A 478 -28.56 0.22 4.47
CA GLU A 478 -28.05 1.27 3.59
C GLU A 478 -27.27 0.67 2.40
N PHE A 479 -26.41 -0.33 2.64
CA PHE A 479 -25.72 -1.04 1.56
C PHE A 479 -26.70 -1.77 0.65
N HIS A 480 -27.67 -2.49 1.21
CA HIS A 480 -28.73 -3.17 0.45
C HIS A 480 -29.43 -2.21 -0.52
N ASP A 481 -29.93 -1.09 0.00
CA ASP A 481 -30.66 -0.12 -0.80
C ASP A 481 -29.75 0.61 -1.81
N GLY A 482 -28.49 0.87 -1.45
CA GLY A 482 -27.50 1.50 -2.31
C GLY A 482 -27.15 0.66 -3.54
N ILE A 483 -26.91 -0.64 -3.34
CA ILE A 483 -26.63 -1.59 -4.44
C ILE A 483 -27.82 -1.65 -5.39
N LEU A 484 -29.05 -1.79 -4.86
CA LEU A 484 -30.27 -1.83 -5.66
C LEU A 484 -30.50 -0.53 -6.44
N LEU A 485 -30.30 0.61 -5.79
CA LEU A 485 -30.40 1.92 -6.43
C LEU A 485 -29.42 2.01 -7.60
N PHE A 486 -28.15 1.65 -7.38
CA PHE A 486 -27.12 1.70 -8.41
C PHE A 486 -27.50 0.81 -9.59
N GLN A 487 -27.88 -0.45 -9.35
CA GLN A 487 -28.23 -1.41 -10.40
C GLN A 487 -29.43 -0.94 -11.25
N VAL A 488 -30.47 -0.39 -10.62
CA VAL A 488 -31.61 0.19 -11.35
C VAL A 488 -31.21 1.43 -12.14
N MET A 489 -30.44 2.34 -11.54
CA MET A 489 -29.96 3.54 -12.22
C MET A 489 -29.07 3.20 -13.42
N GLU A 490 -28.18 2.23 -13.27
CA GLU A 490 -27.32 1.74 -14.33
C GLU A 490 -28.16 1.18 -15.49
N THR A 491 -29.11 0.31 -15.19
CA THR A 491 -29.93 -0.37 -16.20
C THR A 491 -30.91 0.57 -16.90
N ASP A 492 -31.63 1.39 -16.13
CA ASP A 492 -32.77 2.16 -16.64
C ASP A 492 -32.46 3.62 -17.00
N VAL A 493 -31.33 4.15 -16.55
CA VAL A 493 -30.96 5.55 -16.81
C VAL A 493 -29.66 5.61 -17.56
N LEU A 494 -28.56 5.12 -16.97
CA LEU A 494 -27.22 5.30 -17.52
C LEU A 494 -27.04 4.54 -18.83
N ASN A 495 -27.32 3.23 -18.86
CA ASN A 495 -27.11 2.40 -20.05
C ASN A 495 -28.08 2.77 -21.17
N LYS A 496 -29.35 3.07 -20.85
CA LYS A 496 -30.32 3.56 -21.85
C LYS A 496 -29.85 4.86 -22.48
N ALA A 497 -29.45 5.84 -21.67
CA ALA A 497 -28.96 7.12 -22.16
C ALA A 497 -27.70 6.96 -23.02
N LEU A 498 -26.76 6.07 -22.66
CA LEU A 498 -25.55 5.80 -23.43
C LEU A 498 -25.84 5.09 -24.76
N SER A 499 -26.88 4.26 -24.81
CA SER A 499 -27.26 3.49 -26.01
C SER A 499 -28.19 4.23 -26.98
N ASP A 500 -28.89 5.28 -26.55
CA ASP A 500 -29.83 6.04 -27.39
C ASP A 500 -29.14 7.14 -28.20
N SER A 501 -28.47 6.76 -29.29
CA SER A 501 -27.79 7.70 -30.19
C SER A 501 -28.73 8.75 -30.80
N THR A 502 -30.00 8.40 -31.01
CA THR A 502 -30.99 9.32 -31.61
C THR A 502 -31.48 10.35 -30.59
N GLY A 503 -31.69 9.94 -29.34
CA GLY A 503 -31.97 10.83 -28.22
C GLY A 503 -30.79 11.73 -27.90
N GLN A 504 -29.56 11.20 -27.90
CA GLN A 504 -28.33 11.99 -27.73
C GLN A 504 -28.20 13.07 -28.81
N ALA A 505 -28.41 12.72 -30.09
CA ALA A 505 -28.35 13.68 -31.18
C ALA A 505 -29.42 14.79 -31.03
N ARG A 506 -30.67 14.41 -30.73
CA ARG A 506 -31.76 15.37 -30.49
C ARG A 506 -31.48 16.27 -29.29
N TYR A 507 -30.97 15.71 -28.19
CA TYR A 507 -30.61 16.46 -27.00
C TYR A 507 -29.47 17.45 -27.30
N TYR A 508 -28.40 16.99 -27.96
CA TYR A 508 -27.32 17.86 -28.41
C TYR A 508 -27.84 18.99 -29.30
N ASP A 509 -28.69 18.70 -30.28
CA ASP A 509 -29.26 19.69 -31.19
C ASP A 509 -30.08 20.76 -30.46
N GLN A 510 -30.85 20.38 -29.44
CA GLN A 510 -31.65 21.28 -28.62
C GLN A 510 -30.81 22.11 -27.64
N HIS A 511 -29.64 21.61 -27.22
CA HIS A 511 -28.79 22.23 -26.21
C HIS A 511 -27.42 22.65 -26.79
N LYS A 512 -27.32 22.87 -28.11
CA LYS A 512 -26.05 23.21 -28.79
C LYS A 512 -25.27 24.33 -28.12
N THR A 513 -25.97 25.30 -27.55
CA THR A 513 -25.41 26.44 -26.83
C THR A 513 -24.69 26.06 -25.54
N GLU A 514 -25.07 24.95 -24.88
CA GLU A 514 -24.43 24.43 -23.67
C GLU A 514 -23.17 23.60 -23.97
N TYR A 515 -23.03 23.14 -25.22
CA TYR A 515 -21.87 22.38 -25.72
C TYR A 515 -20.92 23.24 -26.55
N LEU A 516 -21.03 24.56 -26.45
CA LEU A 516 -20.06 25.48 -27.03
C LEU A 516 -18.74 25.35 -26.28
N LEU A 517 -17.73 24.84 -26.98
CA LEU A 517 -16.37 24.95 -26.48
C LEU A 517 -16.02 26.44 -26.40
N PRO A 518 -15.40 26.91 -25.31
CA PRO A 518 -14.91 28.29 -25.24
C PRO A 518 -13.96 28.56 -26.39
N ALA A 519 -13.83 29.81 -26.83
CA ALA A 519 -12.95 30.19 -27.93
C ALA A 519 -11.57 29.56 -27.76
N ARG A 520 -11.22 28.66 -28.69
CA ARG A 520 -9.93 27.97 -28.69
C ARG A 520 -9.10 28.57 -29.81
N VAL A 521 -7.85 28.89 -29.50
CA VAL A 521 -6.84 29.21 -30.50
C VAL A 521 -5.96 27.96 -30.69
N LYS A 522 -5.71 27.60 -31.94
CA LYS A 522 -4.63 26.66 -32.26
C LYS A 522 -3.33 27.47 -32.20
N ALA A 523 -2.58 27.32 -31.11
CA ALA A 523 -1.29 28.01 -30.93
C ALA A 523 -0.15 27.00 -31.04
N THR A 524 1.00 27.48 -31.51
CA THR A 524 2.27 26.78 -31.40
C THR A 524 3.08 27.48 -30.30
N VAL A 525 3.50 26.73 -29.28
CA VAL A 525 4.40 27.23 -28.24
C VAL A 525 5.82 26.85 -28.66
N LEU A 526 6.69 27.84 -28.76
CA LEU A 526 8.10 27.66 -29.04
C LEU A 526 8.89 27.90 -27.77
N ASP A 527 9.66 26.90 -27.35
CA ASP A 527 10.64 27.00 -26.28
C ASP A 527 12.04 26.84 -26.86
N ALA A 528 12.97 27.68 -26.43
CA ALA A 528 14.33 27.71 -26.95
C ALA A 528 15.32 28.03 -25.84
N ALA A 529 16.49 27.40 -25.91
CA ALA A 529 17.54 27.55 -24.89
C ALA A 529 18.08 29.00 -24.75
N THR A 530 17.91 29.84 -25.79
CA THR A 530 18.34 31.24 -25.80
C THR A 530 17.38 32.11 -26.62
N LYS A 531 17.40 33.43 -26.34
CA LYS A 531 16.58 34.42 -27.04
C LYS A 531 16.89 34.50 -28.53
N ASP A 532 18.16 34.41 -28.91
CA ASP A 532 18.58 34.50 -30.31
C ASP A 532 18.03 33.34 -31.16
N VAL A 533 18.00 32.12 -30.60
CA VAL A 533 17.41 30.96 -31.27
C VAL A 533 15.90 31.11 -31.44
N LEU A 534 15.22 31.68 -30.43
CA LEU A 534 13.79 31.96 -30.51
C LEU A 534 13.48 32.99 -31.62
N GLU A 535 14.27 34.07 -31.72
CA GLU A 535 14.10 35.10 -32.75
C GLU A 535 14.35 34.56 -34.17
N GLN A 536 15.34 33.70 -34.34
CA GLN A 536 15.59 33.01 -35.62
C GLN A 536 14.43 32.09 -36.01
N ALA A 537 13.91 31.30 -35.06
CA ALA A 537 12.76 30.43 -35.28
C ALA A 537 11.50 31.22 -35.64
N LEU A 538 11.22 32.31 -34.91
CA LEU A 538 10.10 33.21 -35.20
C LEU A 538 10.23 33.81 -36.61
N LYS A 539 11.43 34.26 -36.99
CA LYS A 539 11.70 34.80 -38.32
C LYS A 539 11.50 33.74 -39.41
N ALA A 540 12.00 32.52 -39.23
CA ALA A 540 11.84 31.43 -40.18
C ALA A 540 10.37 31.05 -40.41
N LEU A 541 9.54 31.13 -39.38
CA LEU A 541 8.11 30.81 -39.44
C LEU A 541 7.23 31.93 -40.02
N THR A 542 7.79 33.12 -40.31
CA THR A 542 7.04 34.24 -40.93
C THR A 542 6.68 34.00 -42.40
N LYS A 543 7.42 33.14 -43.10
CA LYS A 543 7.15 32.76 -44.49
C LYS A 543 6.88 31.27 -44.55
N LEU A 544 5.66 30.92 -44.93
CA LEU A 544 5.28 29.54 -45.22
C LEU A 544 5.33 29.33 -46.75
N PRO A 545 5.98 28.28 -47.25
CA PRO A 545 6.76 27.31 -46.47
C PRO A 545 8.12 27.82 -45.98
N TYR A 546 8.59 27.34 -44.82
CA TYR A 546 9.91 27.70 -44.31
C TYR A 546 11.01 26.94 -45.07
N ALA A 547 12.06 27.66 -45.49
CA ALA A 547 13.23 27.06 -46.10
C ALA A 547 14.14 26.49 -45.00
N LEU A 548 14.41 25.18 -45.06
CA LEU A 548 15.43 24.55 -44.23
C LEU A 548 16.70 24.47 -45.09
N ASN A 549 17.73 25.24 -44.74
CA ASN A 549 19.00 25.24 -45.47
C ASN A 549 19.82 23.99 -45.09
N ARG A 550 19.40 22.82 -45.57
CA ARG A 550 20.08 21.54 -45.32
C ARG A 550 20.36 20.83 -46.64
N LYS A 551 21.63 20.68 -46.99
CA LYS A 551 22.09 19.84 -48.11
C LYS A 551 22.11 18.37 -47.65
N LEU A 552 21.45 17.49 -48.40
CA LEU A 552 21.60 16.05 -48.23
C LEU A 552 22.88 15.55 -48.91
N PRO A 553 23.42 14.38 -48.52
CA PRO A 553 24.57 13.79 -49.20
C PRO A 553 24.33 13.69 -50.71
N ASP A 554 25.37 13.97 -51.50
CA ASP A 554 25.28 13.92 -52.96
C ASP A 554 24.99 12.48 -53.43
N LEU A 555 24.12 12.36 -54.44
CA LEU A 555 23.83 11.08 -55.09
C LEU A 555 24.86 10.85 -56.20
N TYR A 556 25.83 9.98 -55.96
CA TYR A 556 26.86 9.64 -56.95
C TYR A 556 26.36 8.58 -57.92
N PHE A 557 26.61 8.80 -59.21
CA PHE A 557 26.30 7.87 -60.30
C PHE A 557 27.58 7.38 -60.95
N GLU A 558 27.58 6.12 -61.40
CA GLU A 558 28.63 5.62 -62.29
C GLU A 558 28.58 6.33 -63.64
N LYS A 559 29.72 6.40 -64.33
CA LYS A 559 29.85 7.12 -65.60
C LYS A 559 28.89 6.56 -66.66
N GLY A 560 28.14 7.43 -67.31
CA GLY A 560 27.10 7.13 -68.30
C GLY A 560 25.79 6.59 -67.72
N GLN A 561 25.70 6.34 -66.41
CA GLN A 561 24.49 5.81 -65.76
C GLN A 561 23.59 6.94 -65.26
N THR A 562 22.28 6.78 -65.50
CA THR A 562 21.26 7.75 -65.09
C THR A 562 20.19 7.15 -64.18
N ASP A 563 20.12 5.82 -64.07
CA ASP A 563 19.14 5.13 -63.23
C ASP A 563 19.51 5.17 -61.75
N ILE A 564 18.49 5.27 -60.90
CA ILE A 564 18.64 5.32 -59.44
C ILE A 564 18.78 3.90 -58.90
N SER A 565 19.95 3.61 -58.33
CA SER A 565 20.27 2.36 -57.63
C SER A 565 19.49 2.21 -56.31
N ASP A 566 19.41 0.99 -55.78
CA ASP A 566 18.69 0.70 -54.54
C ASP A 566 19.21 1.53 -53.35
N LYS A 567 20.54 1.69 -53.25
CA LYS A 567 21.16 2.52 -52.20
C LYS A 567 20.76 4.00 -52.29
N GLN A 568 20.66 4.54 -53.50
CA GLN A 568 20.21 5.93 -53.71
C GLN A 568 18.70 6.07 -53.44
N ARG A 569 17.90 5.02 -53.68
CA ARG A 569 16.48 5.00 -53.31
C ARG A 569 16.28 5.06 -51.80
N GLU A 570 17.10 4.35 -51.01
CA GLU A 570 17.08 4.46 -49.55
C GLU A 570 17.36 5.90 -49.09
N GLN A 571 18.38 6.54 -49.66
CA GLN A 571 18.72 7.95 -49.34
C GLN A 571 17.61 8.93 -49.73
N LEU A 572 16.94 8.70 -50.86
CA LEU A 572 15.80 9.53 -51.28
C LEU A 572 14.53 9.24 -50.47
N PHE A 573 14.36 8.02 -49.95
CA PHE A 573 13.24 7.69 -49.07
C PHE A 573 13.30 8.48 -47.76
N ASP A 574 14.48 8.65 -47.17
CA ASP A 574 14.66 9.49 -45.98
C ASP A 574 14.22 10.95 -46.26
N LEU A 575 14.56 11.48 -47.44
CA LEU A 575 14.08 12.80 -47.87
C LEU A 575 12.55 12.83 -47.99
N VAL A 576 11.93 11.79 -48.56
CA VAL A 576 10.46 11.69 -48.66
C VAL A 576 9.81 11.69 -47.27
N VAL A 577 10.35 10.94 -46.30
CA VAL A 577 9.85 10.92 -44.91
C VAL A 577 9.92 12.30 -44.28
N VAL A 578 11.03 13.02 -44.48
CA VAL A 578 11.19 14.40 -44.01
C VAL A 578 10.17 15.32 -44.69
N MET A 579 10.01 15.23 -46.01
CA MET A 579 9.05 16.05 -46.75
C MET A 579 7.58 15.73 -46.44
N ALA A 580 7.26 14.49 -46.08
CA ALA A 580 5.92 14.09 -45.65
C ALA A 580 5.57 14.67 -44.27
N SER A 581 6.54 14.68 -43.35
CA SER A 581 6.38 15.23 -42.00
C SER A 581 6.35 16.77 -41.98
N ASN A 582 6.85 17.40 -43.04
CA ASN A 582 6.96 18.85 -43.17
C ASN A 582 6.26 19.27 -44.48
N PRO A 583 4.92 19.46 -44.47
CA PRO A 583 4.10 19.61 -45.68
C PRO A 583 4.47 20.83 -46.53
N ASP A 584 5.13 21.78 -45.91
CA ASP A 584 5.58 23.03 -46.48
C ASP A 584 6.96 22.89 -47.17
N TYR A 585 7.78 21.92 -46.78
CA TYR A 585 9.19 21.87 -47.19
C TYR A 585 9.39 21.74 -48.72
N GLN A 586 10.31 22.52 -49.29
CA GLN A 586 10.73 22.47 -50.69
C GLN A 586 12.14 21.89 -50.81
N VAL A 587 12.41 21.21 -51.92
CA VAL A 587 13.74 20.68 -52.24
C VAL A 587 14.22 21.21 -53.59
N GLU A 588 15.47 21.66 -53.62
CA GLU A 588 16.18 22.04 -54.83
C GLU A 588 17.05 20.86 -55.29
N ILE A 589 17.02 20.56 -56.59
CA ILE A 589 17.75 19.46 -57.21
C ILE A 589 18.59 20.01 -58.35
N THR A 590 19.89 19.74 -58.30
CA THR A 590 20.85 20.11 -59.33
C THR A 590 21.54 18.86 -59.87
N GLY A 591 21.55 18.71 -61.19
CA GLY A 591 22.26 17.62 -61.87
C GLY A 591 23.69 18.02 -62.21
N ASN A 592 24.66 17.11 -62.04
CA ASN A 592 26.05 17.32 -62.44
C ASN A 592 26.55 16.15 -63.30
N ALA A 593 27.41 16.43 -64.27
CA ALA A 593 28.07 15.46 -65.13
C ALA A 593 29.59 15.70 -65.16
N ASP A 594 30.37 14.65 -65.38
CA ASP A 594 31.81 14.79 -65.60
C ASP A 594 32.06 15.43 -66.98
N THR A 595 33.16 16.18 -67.13
CA THR A 595 33.55 16.83 -68.41
C THR A 595 33.69 15.88 -69.60
N SER A 596 33.78 14.59 -69.35
CA SER A 596 33.89 13.54 -70.36
C SER A 596 32.58 12.75 -70.58
N GLU A 597 31.47 13.21 -70.00
CA GLU A 597 30.11 12.75 -70.26
C GLU A 597 29.33 13.76 -71.12
N ASP A 598 28.24 13.32 -71.74
CA ASP A 598 27.34 14.20 -72.49
C ASP A 598 26.47 15.01 -71.52
N ASP A 599 26.23 16.30 -71.83
CA ASP A 599 25.44 17.20 -70.99
C ASP A 599 24.02 16.67 -70.71
N SER A 600 23.47 15.83 -71.60
CA SER A 600 22.16 15.20 -71.39
C SER A 600 22.12 14.22 -70.20
N VAL A 601 23.28 13.75 -69.72
CA VAL A 601 23.40 12.79 -68.61
C VAL A 601 23.05 13.44 -67.28
N SER A 602 23.49 14.68 -67.01
CA SER A 602 23.16 15.40 -65.76
C SER A 602 21.66 15.67 -65.67
N THR A 603 21.06 16.12 -66.77
CA THR A 603 19.62 16.39 -66.89
C THR A 603 18.82 15.10 -66.69
N ALA A 604 19.26 13.98 -67.28
CA ALA A 604 18.59 12.70 -67.12
C ALA A 604 18.62 12.19 -65.67
N ARG A 605 19.74 12.36 -64.95
CA ARG A 605 19.87 12.04 -63.52
C ARG A 605 18.91 12.88 -62.67
N ALA A 606 18.93 14.21 -62.84
CA ALA A 606 18.04 15.12 -62.09
C ALA A 606 16.56 14.76 -62.30
N ARG A 607 16.14 14.57 -63.56
CA ARG A 607 14.77 14.15 -63.89
C ARG A 607 14.36 12.82 -63.27
N ASN A 608 15.28 11.84 -63.23
CA ASN A 608 14.99 10.56 -62.61
C ASN A 608 14.76 10.71 -61.10
N VAL A 609 15.52 11.58 -60.42
CA VAL A 609 15.31 11.90 -58.99
C VAL A 609 13.99 12.62 -58.76
N VAL A 610 13.67 13.64 -59.57
CA VAL A 610 12.38 14.35 -59.51
C VAL A 610 11.22 13.37 -59.70
N ARG A 611 11.31 12.45 -60.68
CA ARG A 611 10.30 11.43 -60.93
C ARG A 611 10.13 10.48 -59.75
N TYR A 612 11.23 10.08 -59.11
CA TYR A 612 11.18 9.25 -57.91
C TYR A 612 10.44 9.94 -56.77
N LEU A 613 10.77 11.20 -56.46
CA LEU A 613 10.14 11.94 -55.36
C LEU A 613 8.65 12.20 -55.61
N THR A 614 8.27 12.53 -56.86
CA THR A 614 6.90 12.90 -57.20
C THR A 614 5.99 11.70 -57.42
N SER A 615 6.30 10.85 -58.40
CA SER A 615 5.47 9.68 -58.75
C SER A 615 5.66 8.50 -57.80
N GLY A 616 6.86 8.32 -57.25
CA GLY A 616 7.18 7.21 -56.33
C GLY A 616 6.99 7.57 -54.86
N GLY A 617 7.36 8.80 -54.46
CA GLY A 617 7.31 9.28 -53.08
C GLY A 617 6.06 10.08 -52.71
N GLY A 618 5.19 10.40 -53.67
CA GLY A 618 3.95 11.15 -53.43
C GLY A 618 4.16 12.64 -53.09
N VAL A 619 5.35 13.20 -53.36
CA VAL A 619 5.64 14.61 -53.14
C VAL A 619 5.01 15.44 -54.26
N ALA A 620 4.28 16.51 -53.90
CA ALA A 620 3.69 17.41 -54.90
C ALA A 620 4.78 18.10 -55.75
N MET A 621 4.60 18.15 -57.08
CA MET A 621 5.57 18.76 -58.01
C MET A 621 5.90 20.22 -57.66
N THR A 622 4.96 20.97 -57.09
CA THR A 622 5.16 22.36 -56.64
C THR A 622 6.18 22.50 -55.50
N ARG A 623 6.66 21.38 -54.95
CA ARG A 623 7.63 21.31 -53.84
C ARG A 623 9.02 20.85 -54.27
N VAL A 624 9.23 20.62 -55.57
CA VAL A 624 10.51 20.21 -56.14
C VAL A 624 10.93 21.26 -57.17
N VAL A 625 12.11 21.86 -56.97
CA VAL A 625 12.68 22.89 -57.85
C VAL A 625 13.91 22.29 -58.52
N GLU A 626 13.87 22.11 -59.83
CA GLU A 626 15.04 21.72 -60.62
C GLU A 626 15.84 22.98 -60.96
N ILE A 627 17.12 23.00 -60.60
CA ILE A 627 18.04 24.10 -60.91
C ILE A 627 18.99 23.60 -61.98
N ASP A 628 19.03 24.33 -63.10
CA ASP A 628 20.00 24.14 -64.17
C ASP A 628 21.25 24.95 -63.81
N GLU A 629 22.39 24.30 -63.58
CA GLU A 629 23.69 24.94 -63.30
C GLU A 629 24.67 24.77 -64.46
#